data_AF-A0A9K3M044-F1
#
_entry.id   AF-A0A9K3M044-F1
#
_cell.length_a   1.000
_cell.length_b   1.000
_cell.length_c   1.000
_cell.angle_alpha   90.00
_cell.angle_beta   90.00
_cell.angle_gamma   90.00
#
_symmetry.space_group_name_H-M   'P 1'
#
loop_
_entity.id
_entity.type
_entity.pdbx_description
1 polymer ?
#
loop_
_entity_poly.entity_id
_entity_poly.type
_entity_poly.pdbx_seq_one_letter_code
_entity_poly.pdbx_strand_id
1 'polypeptide(L)'
;MKIANYIATNVKDAGEFRRAIKPDVLKFEELVTPKLTEEEKWDTTLVDIWRIDLKECCEKMRAREEAKKQAFSIILGQCLMAVTNRLESSEEWESIDESSDVLELLELIRKSPVNI
;
A
#
# COMPACT_ATOMS: atom_id res chain seq x y z
N MET A 1 -14.68 3.16 7.35
CA MET A 1 -14.55 1.73 6.95
C MET A 1 -13.90 0.98 8.11
N LYS A 2 -14.54 -0.08 8.65
CA LYS A 2 -14.03 -0.80 9.84
C LYS A 2 -12.69 -1.50 9.57
N ILE A 3 -12.52 -2.07 8.38
CA ILE A 3 -11.28 -2.78 8.00
C ILE A 3 -10.06 -1.85 7.88
N ALA A 4 -10.25 -0.61 7.41
CA ALA A 4 -9.17 0.39 7.35
C ALA A 4 -8.62 0.76 8.73
N ASN A 5 -9.50 0.86 9.73
CA ASN A 5 -9.07 1.08 11.11
C ASN A 5 -8.40 -0.17 11.69
N TYR A 6 -8.89 -1.36 11.34
CA TYR A 6 -8.29 -2.62 11.78
C TYR A 6 -6.85 -2.77 11.25
N ILE A 7 -6.65 -2.60 9.94
CA ILE A 7 -5.33 -2.67 9.30
C ILE A 7 -4.39 -1.65 9.94
N ALA A 8 -4.81 -0.38 10.06
CA ALA A 8 -3.98 0.68 10.63
C ALA A 8 -3.60 0.49 12.11
N THR A 9 -4.30 -0.39 12.84
CA THR A 9 -4.05 -0.66 14.26
C THR A 9 -3.29 -1.97 14.48
N ASN A 10 -3.48 -2.96 13.61
CA ASN A 10 -2.95 -4.32 13.80
C ASN A 10 -1.79 -4.66 12.87
N VAL A 11 -1.63 -3.95 11.75
CA VAL A 11 -0.50 -4.13 10.83
C VAL A 11 0.57 -3.10 11.18
N LYS A 12 1.81 -3.58 11.35
CA LYS A 12 2.96 -2.72 11.64
C LYS A 12 3.15 -1.71 10.51
N ASP A 13 3.45 -0.46 10.87
CA ASP A 13 3.73 0.64 9.92
C ASP A 13 2.57 0.97 8.94
N ALA A 14 1.35 0.45 9.18
CA ALA A 14 0.19 0.63 8.30
C ALA A 14 -0.70 1.83 8.64
N GLY A 15 -0.21 2.79 9.44
CA GLY A 15 -1.02 3.93 9.91
C GLY A 15 -1.67 4.74 8.78
N GLU A 16 -1.00 4.83 7.62
CA GLU A 16 -1.49 5.53 6.43
C GLU A 16 -2.69 4.84 5.75
N PHE A 17 -2.84 3.53 5.92
CA PHE A 17 -3.91 2.74 5.27
C PHE A 17 -5.29 3.25 5.70
N ARG A 18 -5.42 3.78 6.93
CA ARG A 18 -6.66 4.42 7.41
C ARG A 18 -7.20 5.47 6.45
N ARG A 19 -6.32 6.19 5.76
CA ARG A 19 -6.68 7.22 4.77
C ARG A 19 -6.64 6.66 3.35
N ALA A 20 -5.60 5.91 3.02
CA ALA A 20 -5.33 5.48 1.65
C ALA A 20 -6.42 4.56 1.08
N ILE A 21 -6.99 3.67 1.89
CA ILE A 21 -8.00 2.71 1.43
C ILE A 21 -9.45 3.16 1.68
N LYS A 22 -9.66 4.47 1.86
CA LYS A 22 -11.02 5.01 1.92
C LYS A 22 -11.67 4.95 0.53
N PRO A 23 -12.97 4.62 0.43
CA PRO A 23 -13.65 4.45 -0.85
C PRO A 23 -13.65 5.69 -1.77
N ASP A 24 -13.50 6.89 -1.20
CA ASP A 24 -13.46 8.18 -1.89
C ASP A 24 -12.06 8.62 -2.32
N VAL A 25 -11.00 7.96 -1.83
CA VAL A 25 -9.60 8.35 -2.06
C VAL A 25 -8.83 7.29 -2.84
N LEU A 26 -8.90 6.03 -2.42
CA LEU A 26 -8.15 4.87 -2.95
C LEU A 26 -6.76 5.25 -3.51
N LYS A 27 -5.91 5.83 -2.67
CA LYS A 27 -4.58 6.31 -3.07
C LYS A 27 -3.64 6.42 -1.87
N PHE A 28 -2.43 5.88 -2.01
CA PHE A 28 -1.34 6.11 -1.07
C PHE A 28 -0.64 7.45 -1.33
N GLU A 29 -0.15 8.07 -0.27
CA GLU A 29 0.72 9.24 -0.39
C GLU A 29 2.03 8.84 -1.05
N GLU A 30 2.49 9.64 -2.01
CA GLU A 30 3.71 9.34 -2.76
C GLU A 30 4.94 9.46 -1.87
N LEU A 31 5.79 8.43 -1.86
CA LEU A 31 7.09 8.49 -1.21
C LEU A 31 8.09 9.04 -2.22
N VAL A 32 8.53 10.28 -2.00
CA VAL A 32 9.48 10.95 -2.87
C VAL A 32 10.90 10.60 -2.42
N THR A 33 11.66 9.96 -3.30
CA THR A 33 13.07 9.69 -3.05
C THR A 33 13.84 11.00 -2.95
N PRO A 34 14.57 11.27 -1.86
CA PRO A 34 15.35 12.48 -1.72
C PRO A 34 16.45 12.51 -2.79
N LYS A 35 16.60 13.66 -3.45
CA LYS A 35 17.62 13.90 -4.47
C LYS A 35 18.59 14.94 -3.95
N LEU A 36 19.86 14.73 -4.26
CA LEU A 36 20.93 15.66 -3.96
C LEU A 36 21.23 16.48 -5.22
N THR A 37 21.26 17.81 -5.09
CA THR A 37 21.66 18.72 -6.18
C THR A 37 23.17 18.68 -6.42
N GLU A 38 23.65 19.22 -7.55
CA GLU A 38 25.09 19.24 -7.85
C GLU A 38 25.86 20.14 -6.88
N GLU A 39 25.23 21.22 -6.40
CA GLU A 39 25.81 22.15 -5.45
C GLU A 39 25.96 21.51 -4.06
N GLU A 40 24.96 20.76 -3.60
CA GLU A 40 24.96 20.11 -2.28
C GLU A 40 25.97 18.96 -2.17
N LYS A 41 26.41 18.37 -3.29
CA LYS A 41 27.42 17.29 -3.30
C LYS A 41 28.78 17.72 -2.75
N TRP A 42 29.09 19.01 -2.78
CA TRP A 42 30.37 19.54 -2.31
C TRP A 42 30.38 19.81 -0.80
N ASP A 43 29.21 19.76 -0.14
CA ASP A 43 29.08 19.91 1.31
C ASP A 43 28.89 18.54 1.96
N THR A 44 29.90 18.10 2.71
CA THR A 44 29.90 16.80 3.40
C THR A 44 28.73 16.64 4.37
N THR A 45 28.28 17.73 5.01
CA THR A 45 27.16 17.70 5.95
C THR A 45 25.85 17.44 5.21
N LEU A 46 25.65 18.10 4.07
CA LEU A 46 24.46 17.93 3.25
C LEU A 46 24.42 16.53 2.61
N VAL A 47 25.57 15.98 2.23
CA VAL A 47 25.67 14.57 1.79
C VAL A 47 25.24 13.62 2.91
N ASP A 48 25.69 13.82 4.14
CA ASP A 48 25.35 12.94 5.26
C ASP A 48 23.86 13.03 5.64
N ILE A 49 23.26 14.22 5.61
CA ILE A 49 21.81 14.41 5.79
C ILE A 49 21.05 13.64 4.70
N TRP A 50 21.42 13.84 3.43
CA TRP A 50 20.79 13.14 2.31
C TRP A 50 20.88 11.61 2.43
N ARG A 51 22.01 11.08 2.92
CA ARG A 51 22.16 9.62 3.14
C ARG A 51 21.20 9.11 4.21
N ILE A 52 20.98 9.87 5.28
CA ILE A 52 20.02 9.52 6.34
C ILE A 52 18.61 9.55 5.76
N ASP A 53 18.24 10.63 5.07
CA ASP A 53 16.91 10.79 4.47
C ASP A 53 16.62 9.69 3.43
N LEU A 54 17.62 9.35 2.61
CA LEU A 54 17.50 8.27 1.63
C LEU A 54 17.28 6.93 2.32
N LYS A 55 18.02 6.66 3.41
CA LYS A 55 17.86 5.44 4.20
C LYS A 55 16.45 5.37 4.80
N GLU A 56 15.98 6.43 5.42
CA GLU A 56 14.63 6.49 5.99
C GLU A 56 13.55 6.33 4.91
N CYS A 57 13.73 6.93 3.74
CA CYS A 57 12.84 6.76 2.59
C CYS A 57 12.78 5.28 2.16
N CYS A 58 13.95 4.63 2.02
CA CYS A 58 14.02 3.20 1.69
C CYS A 58 13.33 2.33 2.75
N GLU A 59 13.51 2.64 4.03
CA GLU A 59 12.86 1.92 5.13
C GLU A 59 11.34 2.09 5.09
N LYS A 60 10.84 3.31 4.87
CA LYS A 60 9.40 3.60 4.69
C LYS A 60 8.81 2.86 3.51
N MET A 61 9.50 2.82 2.36
CA MET A 61 9.06 2.07 1.18
C MET A 61 8.94 0.57 1.49
N ARG A 62 9.96 -0.02 2.12
CA ARG A 62 9.92 -1.44 2.50
C ARG A 62 8.82 -1.75 3.50
N ALA A 63 8.65 -0.90 4.51
CA ALA A 63 7.61 -1.05 5.52
C ALA A 63 6.21 -0.98 4.89
N ARG A 64 5.98 -0.07 3.93
CA ARG A 64 4.73 0.03 3.19
C ARG A 64 4.46 -1.24 2.36
N GLU A 65 5.45 -1.75 1.64
CA GLU A 65 5.27 -2.96 0.83
C GLU A 65 4.92 -4.18 1.69
N GLU A 66 5.56 -4.32 2.85
CA GLU A 66 5.21 -5.39 3.80
C GLU A 66 3.80 -5.20 4.39
N ALA A 67 3.44 -3.96 4.74
CA ALA A 67 2.09 -3.63 5.20
C ALA A 67 1.02 -3.90 4.13
N LYS A 68 1.32 -3.67 2.85
CA LYS A 68 0.40 -3.98 1.73
C LYS A 68 0.10 -5.47 1.65
N LYS A 69 1.11 -6.33 1.71
CA LYS A 69 0.92 -7.80 1.68
C LYS A 69 0.00 -8.29 2.80
N GLN A 70 0.24 -7.80 4.02
CA GLN A 70 -0.59 -8.13 5.18
C GLN A 70 -2.02 -7.58 5.03
N ALA A 71 -2.16 -6.33 4.60
CA ALA A 71 -3.45 -5.72 4.35
C ALA A 71 -4.24 -6.44 3.26
N PHE A 72 -3.58 -6.85 2.18
CA PHE A 72 -4.15 -7.64 1.07
C PHE A 72 -4.73 -8.96 1.61
N SER A 73 -3.93 -9.70 2.36
CA SER A 73 -4.34 -10.97 2.98
C SER A 73 -5.54 -10.79 3.92
N ILE A 74 -5.53 -9.71 4.72
CA ILE A 74 -6.65 -9.38 5.62
C ILE A 74 -7.92 -9.08 4.82
N ILE A 75 -7.84 -8.24 3.78
CA ILE A 75 -9.00 -7.87 2.96
C ILE A 75 -9.58 -9.09 2.26
N LEU A 76 -8.73 -9.90 1.64
CA LEU A 76 -9.15 -11.14 0.98
C LEU A 76 -9.81 -12.11 1.96
N GLY A 77 -9.23 -12.28 3.15
CA GLY A 77 -9.79 -13.12 4.21
C GLY A 77 -11.13 -12.64 4.80
N GLN A 78 -11.51 -11.37 4.55
CA GLN A 78 -12.83 -10.85 4.91
C GLN A 78 -13.87 -11.00 3.79
N CYS A 79 -13.45 -11.41 2.59
CA CYS A 79 -14.36 -11.66 1.49
C CYS A 79 -15.08 -13.01 1.66
N LEU A 80 -16.35 -13.06 1.28
CA LEU A 80 -17.06 -14.34 1.19
C LEU A 80 -16.45 -15.17 0.05
N MET A 81 -16.46 -16.50 0.19
CA MET A 81 -15.92 -17.43 -0.82
C MET A 81 -16.48 -17.19 -2.23
N ALA A 82 -17.77 -16.81 -2.35
CA ALA A 82 -18.37 -16.46 -3.64
C ALA A 82 -17.77 -15.19 -4.28
N VAL A 83 -17.30 -14.24 -3.48
CA VAL A 83 -16.57 -13.06 -3.96
C VAL A 83 -15.17 -13.47 -4.36
N THR A 84 -14.45 -14.20 -3.51
CA THR A 84 -13.08 -14.67 -3.78
C THR A 84 -13.00 -15.45 -5.08
N ASN A 85 -13.86 -16.44 -5.30
CA ASN A 85 -13.88 -17.23 -6.54
C ASN A 85 -14.09 -16.36 -7.79
N ARG A 86 -14.84 -15.26 -7.68
CA ARG A 86 -15.05 -14.31 -8.79
C ARG A 86 -13.84 -13.42 -9.01
N LEU A 87 -13.21 -12.95 -7.93
CA LEU A 87 -11.96 -12.20 -8.02
C LEU A 87 -10.92 -13.06 -8.74
N GLU A 88 -10.73 -14.32 -8.30
CA GLU A 88 -9.82 -15.30 -8.91
C GLU A 88 -10.13 -15.64 -10.38
N SER A 89 -11.37 -15.42 -10.81
CA SER A 89 -11.78 -15.62 -12.21
C SER A 89 -11.61 -14.35 -13.07
N SER A 90 -11.18 -13.24 -12.49
CA SER A 90 -10.95 -11.98 -13.21
C SER A 90 -9.64 -12.04 -13.98
N GLU A 91 -9.58 -11.37 -15.14
CA GLU A 91 -8.36 -11.30 -15.95
C GLU A 91 -7.21 -10.58 -15.21
N GLU A 92 -7.55 -9.62 -14.35
CA GLU A 92 -6.57 -8.82 -13.58
C GLU A 92 -6.10 -9.50 -12.29
N TRP A 93 -6.69 -10.65 -11.92
CA TRP A 93 -6.42 -11.30 -10.63
C TRP A 93 -4.96 -11.64 -10.43
N GLU A 94 -4.33 -12.29 -11.40
CA GLU A 94 -2.96 -12.78 -11.30
C GLU A 94 -2.00 -11.62 -11.01
N SER A 95 -2.14 -10.50 -11.72
CA SER A 95 -1.34 -9.30 -11.46
C SER A 95 -1.60 -8.67 -10.09
N ILE A 96 -2.87 -8.64 -9.65
CA ILE A 96 -3.27 -8.05 -8.36
C ILE A 96 -2.76 -8.90 -7.20
N ASP A 97 -2.83 -10.23 -7.30
CA ASP A 97 -2.38 -11.17 -6.29
C ASP A 97 -0.84 -11.18 -6.17
N GLU A 98 -0.13 -11.28 -7.29
CA GLU A 98 1.35 -11.26 -7.31
C GLU A 98 1.94 -9.98 -6.73
N SER A 99 1.33 -8.83 -7.03
CA SER A 99 1.77 -7.53 -6.53
C SER A 99 1.22 -7.18 -5.15
N SER A 100 0.26 -7.95 -4.64
CA SER A 100 -0.52 -7.62 -3.44
C SER A 100 -1.10 -6.19 -3.50
N ASP A 101 -1.60 -5.78 -4.66
CA ASP A 101 -2.14 -4.43 -4.85
C ASP A 101 -3.47 -4.27 -4.13
N VAL A 102 -3.40 -3.69 -2.93
CA VAL A 102 -4.54 -3.43 -2.06
C VAL A 102 -5.57 -2.49 -2.69
N LEU A 103 -5.14 -1.53 -3.52
CA LEU A 103 -6.06 -0.56 -4.12
C LEU A 103 -6.83 -1.22 -5.26
N GLU A 104 -6.13 -1.92 -6.16
CA GLU A 104 -6.76 -2.64 -7.26
C GLU A 104 -7.65 -3.78 -6.74
N LEU A 105 -7.25 -4.49 -5.68
CA LEU A 105 -8.11 -5.48 -5.02
C LEU A 105 -9.44 -4.84 -4.55
N LEU A 106 -9.38 -3.68 -3.90
CA LEU A 106 -10.57 -2.99 -3.42
C LEU A 106 -11.44 -2.46 -4.57
N GLU A 107 -10.85 -2.03 -5.68
CA GLU A 107 -11.59 -1.68 -6.88
C GLU A 107 -12.28 -2.90 -7.51
N LEU A 108 -11.57 -4.02 -7.60
CA LEU A 108 -12.10 -5.26 -8.16
C LEU A 108 -13.26 -5.81 -7.33
N ILE A 109 -13.14 -5.76 -5.99
CA ILE A 109 -14.24 -6.09 -5.07
C ILE A 109 -15.47 -5.21 -5.32
N ARG A 110 -15.29 -3.91 -5.59
CA ARG A 110 -16.40 -2.98 -5.87
C ARG A 110 -17.05 -3.21 -7.23
N LYS A 111 -16.26 -3.60 -8.23
CA LYS A 111 -16.75 -3.95 -9.57
C LYS A 111 -17.51 -5.28 -9.56
N SER A 112 -17.20 -6.18 -8.62
CA SER A 112 -17.91 -7.45 -8.46
C SER A 112 -19.35 -7.20 -7.96
N PRO A 113 -20.38 -7.51 -8.77
CA PRO A 113 -21.77 -7.27 -8.38
C PRO A 113 -22.18 -8.32 -7.35
N VAL A 114 -22.05 -7.96 -6.08
CA VAL A 114 -22.65 -8.67 -4.95
C VAL A 114 -23.58 -7.65 -4.30
N ASN A 115 -24.89 -7.86 -4.47
CA ASN A 115 -25.86 -7.23 -3.58
C ASN A 115 -25.51 -7.74 -2.18
N ILE A 116 -24.91 -6.88 -1.36
CA ILE A 116 -24.77 -7.06 0.08
C ILE A 116 -26.12 -6.78 0.71
#